data_AF-A0A3E2CNJ9-F1
#
_entry.id   AF-A0A3E2CNJ9-F1
#
_cell.length_a   1.000
_cell.length_b   1.000
_cell.length_c   1.000
_cell.angle_alpha   90.00
_cell.angle_beta   90.00
_cell.angle_gamma   90.00
#
_symmetry.space_group_name_H-M   'P 1'
#
loop_
_entity.id
_entity.type
_entity.pdbx_description
1 polymer ?
#
loop_
_entity_poly.entity_id
_entity_poly.type
_entity_poly.pdbx_seq_one_letter_code
_entity_poly.pdbx_strand_id
1 'polypeptide(L)'
;VPTKYLITDENTKFAFRQAASRHLPKAWYDREKLGFPVPVKDWLREERFYKIVRKTFESDDAAKFFDRDALLRMIDDNYAKKNDDRRKIWTVYTFLTWYDVYFNHDGLKPEPMQLA
;
A
#
# COMPACT_ATOMS: atom_id res chain seq x y z
N VAL A 1 -2.45 -32.77 8.15
CA VAL A 1 -3.83 -32.43 8.57
C VAL A 1 -4.75 -32.58 7.35
N PRO A 2 -5.82 -33.40 7.40
CA PRO A 2 -6.75 -33.56 6.28
C PRO A 2 -7.41 -32.25 5.81
N THR A 3 -7.71 -32.12 4.51
CA THR A 3 -8.23 -30.88 3.89
C THR A 3 -9.50 -30.35 4.55
N LYS A 4 -10.43 -31.25 4.95
CA LYS A 4 -11.66 -30.91 5.67
C LYS A 4 -11.45 -30.15 6.99
N TYR A 5 -10.23 -30.18 7.53
CA TYR A 5 -9.84 -29.46 8.74
C TYR A 5 -9.07 -28.16 8.46
N LEU A 6 -8.71 -27.90 7.21
CA LEU A 6 -8.07 -26.66 6.78
C LEU A 6 -9.11 -25.65 6.27
N ILE A 7 -10.10 -26.13 5.51
CA ILE A 7 -11.12 -25.32 4.83
C ILE A 7 -12.47 -26.02 4.92
N THR A 8 -13.52 -25.23 5.13
CA THR A 8 -14.94 -25.59 4.97
C THR A 8 -15.60 -24.62 4.00
N ASP A 9 -16.86 -24.84 3.63
CA ASP A 9 -17.60 -23.94 2.74
C ASP A 9 -17.70 -22.50 3.30
N GLU A 10 -17.62 -22.35 4.61
CA GLU A 10 -17.80 -21.08 5.33
C GLU A 10 -16.49 -20.49 5.85
N ASN A 11 -15.47 -21.31 6.11
CA ASN A 11 -14.33 -20.90 6.93
C ASN A 11 -12.98 -21.45 6.45
N THR A 12 -11.95 -20.62 6.61
CA THR A 12 -10.54 -21.04 6.44
C THR A 12 -9.86 -21.21 7.80
N LYS A 13 -8.81 -22.04 7.85
CA LYS A 13 -8.06 -22.37 9.07
C LYS A 13 -8.92 -23.06 10.15
N PHE A 14 -9.88 -23.89 9.75
CA PHE A 14 -10.91 -24.45 10.65
C PHE A 14 -10.34 -25.10 11.93
N ALA A 15 -9.43 -26.07 11.81
CA ALA A 15 -8.85 -26.73 12.98
C ALA A 15 -8.05 -25.78 13.88
N PHE A 16 -7.37 -24.79 13.29
CA PHE A 16 -6.64 -23.78 14.06
C PHE A 16 -7.60 -22.92 14.89
N ARG A 17 -8.73 -22.50 14.30
CA ARG A 17 -9.78 -21.76 15.01
C ARG A 17 -10.38 -22.57 16.17
N GLN A 18 -10.65 -23.85 15.95
CA GLN A 18 -11.17 -24.76 17.00
C GLN A 18 -10.15 -25.02 18.11
N ALA A 19 -8.85 -25.04 17.81
CA ALA A 19 -7.82 -25.13 18.84
C ALA A 19 -7.72 -23.82 19.64
N ALA A 20 -7.75 -22.68 18.94
CA ALA A 20 -7.65 -21.35 19.55
C ALA A 20 -8.87 -20.97 20.40
N SER A 21 -10.07 -21.51 20.12
CA SER A 21 -11.29 -21.25 20.88
C SER A 21 -11.22 -21.66 22.36
N ARG A 22 -10.28 -22.54 22.71
CA ARG A 22 -10.00 -22.94 24.10
C ARG A 22 -9.35 -21.84 24.93
N HIS A 23 -8.76 -20.84 24.27
CA HIS A 23 -7.94 -19.82 24.91
C HIS A 23 -8.33 -18.38 24.53
N LEU A 24 -9.09 -18.17 23.46
CA LEU A 24 -9.45 -16.85 22.96
C LEU A 24 -10.97 -16.64 22.91
N PRO A 25 -11.47 -15.40 23.10
CA PRO A 25 -12.87 -15.08 22.88
C PRO A 25 -13.32 -15.37 21.45
N LYS A 26 -14.62 -15.68 21.26
CA LYS A 26 -15.23 -15.94 19.95
C LYS A 26 -14.95 -14.85 18.93
N ALA A 27 -15.02 -13.59 19.35
CA ALA A 27 -14.76 -12.43 18.51
C ALA A 27 -13.34 -12.41 17.90
N TRP A 28 -12.38 -13.15 18.48
CA TRP A 28 -10.98 -13.14 18.04
C TRP A 28 -10.64 -14.38 17.22
N TYR A 29 -10.97 -15.58 17.69
CA TYR A 29 -10.64 -16.80 16.95
C TYR A 29 -11.51 -16.98 15.70
N ASP A 30 -12.75 -16.45 15.72
CA ASP A 30 -13.69 -16.60 14.63
C ASP A 30 -13.73 -15.38 13.68
N ARG A 31 -12.88 -14.38 13.93
CA ARG A 31 -12.78 -13.19 13.08
C ARG A 31 -12.40 -13.58 11.66
N GLU A 32 -13.03 -12.94 10.68
CA GLU A 32 -12.67 -13.11 9.27
C GLU A 32 -11.18 -12.79 9.05
N LYS A 33 -10.54 -13.53 8.12
CA LYS A 33 -9.14 -13.32 7.79
C LYS A 33 -9.01 -11.94 7.13
N LEU A 34 -8.52 -10.99 7.90
CA LEU A 34 -8.10 -9.69 7.39
C LEU A 34 -6.60 -9.74 7.11
N GLY A 35 -6.19 -9.22 5.95
CA GLY A 35 -4.77 -8.97 5.68
C GLY A 35 -4.24 -7.82 6.55
N PHE A 36 -3.13 -7.23 6.10
CA PHE A 36 -2.65 -5.95 6.62
C PHE A 36 -2.99 -4.85 5.61
N PRO A 37 -4.25 -4.38 5.54
CA PRO A 37 -4.61 -3.33 4.59
C PRO A 37 -3.82 -2.07 4.93
N VAL A 38 -3.01 -1.60 3.98
CA VAL A 38 -2.33 -0.32 4.10
C VAL A 38 -3.27 0.76 3.54
N PRO A 39 -3.53 1.86 4.28
CA PRO A 39 -4.52 2.87 3.90
C PRO A 39 -3.98 3.85 2.83
N VAL A 40 -3.35 3.33 1.77
CA VAL A 40 -2.76 4.13 0.67
C VAL A 40 -3.80 5.06 0.04
N LYS A 41 -5.06 4.61 -0.06
CA LYS A 41 -6.17 5.43 -0.56
C LYS A 41 -6.37 6.69 0.28
N ASP A 42 -6.35 6.55 1.59
CA ASP A 42 -6.60 7.65 2.51
C ASP A 42 -5.37 8.56 2.58
N TRP A 43 -4.17 7.98 2.58
CA TRP A 43 -2.92 8.75 2.51
C TRP A 43 -2.87 9.63 1.25
N LEU A 44 -3.16 9.08 0.06
CA LEU A 44 -3.16 9.87 -1.19
C LEU A 44 -4.24 10.96 -1.25
N ARG A 45 -5.13 11.04 -0.26
CA ARG A 45 -6.16 12.08 -0.09
C ARG A 45 -5.85 13.03 1.07
N GLU A 46 -4.83 12.73 1.86
CA GLU A 46 -4.27 13.62 2.87
C GLU A 46 -3.23 14.53 2.22
N GLU A 47 -3.37 15.84 2.38
CA GLU A 47 -2.55 16.84 1.70
C GLU A 47 -1.04 16.58 1.86
N ARG A 48 -0.63 16.18 3.06
CA ARG A 48 0.78 15.88 3.39
C ARG A 48 1.36 14.79 2.48
N PHE A 49 0.73 13.62 2.43
CA PHE A 49 1.24 12.49 1.65
C PHE A 49 1.05 12.69 0.14
N TYR A 50 -0.06 13.34 -0.26
CA TYR A 50 -0.27 13.78 -1.62
C TYR A 50 0.90 14.64 -2.13
N LYS A 51 1.32 15.66 -1.36
CA LYS A 51 2.44 16.54 -1.73
C LYS A 51 3.76 15.80 -1.87
N ILE A 52 4.03 14.82 -1.00
CA ILE A 52 5.24 13.99 -1.09
C ILE A 52 5.26 13.24 -2.42
N VAL A 53 4.18 12.52 -2.74
CA VAL A 53 4.09 11.73 -3.98
C VAL A 53 4.12 12.61 -5.22
N ARG A 54 3.38 13.74 -5.20
CA ARG A 54 3.38 14.70 -6.29
C ARG A 54 4.76 15.26 -6.57
N LYS A 55 5.51 15.64 -5.53
CA LYS A 55 6.90 16.12 -5.66
C LYS A 55 7.81 15.07 -6.33
N THR A 56 7.63 13.80 -5.99
CA THR A 56 8.37 12.72 -6.68
C THR A 56 8.02 12.66 -8.18
N PHE A 57 6.76 12.90 -8.55
CA PHE A 57 6.32 12.93 -9.96
C PHE A 57 6.80 14.17 -10.72
N GLU A 58 7.16 15.25 -10.02
CA GLU A 58 7.75 16.45 -10.63
C GLU A 58 9.23 16.28 -11.02
N SER A 59 9.90 15.24 -10.50
CA SER A 59 11.34 15.00 -10.71
C SER A 59 11.72 14.80 -12.18
N ASP A 60 12.97 15.11 -12.52
CA ASP A 60 13.52 14.83 -13.85
C ASP A 60 13.56 13.34 -14.15
N ASP A 61 13.76 12.49 -13.14
CA ASP A 61 13.69 11.04 -13.30
C ASP A 61 12.31 10.56 -13.71
N ALA A 62 11.23 11.17 -13.18
CA ALA A 62 9.88 10.86 -13.63
C ALA A 62 9.72 11.12 -15.14
N ALA A 63 10.26 12.23 -15.64
CA ALA A 63 10.20 12.60 -17.06
C ALA A 63 11.03 11.70 -17.98
N LYS A 64 12.03 10.97 -17.46
CA LYS A 64 12.82 10.00 -18.24
C LYS A 64 12.03 8.75 -18.62
N PHE A 65 11.10 8.33 -17.76
CA PHE A 65 10.40 7.05 -17.89
C PHE A 65 8.91 7.18 -18.17
N PHE A 66 8.30 8.33 -17.85
CA PHE A 66 6.85 8.53 -17.93
C PHE A 66 6.50 9.89 -18.54
N ASP A 67 5.28 9.98 -19.05
CA ASP A 67 4.64 11.27 -19.34
C ASP A 67 4.36 11.99 -18.01
N ARG A 68 5.17 13.01 -17.71
CA ARG A 68 5.07 13.79 -16.47
C ARG A 68 3.72 14.49 -16.33
N ASP A 69 3.17 15.04 -17.40
CA ASP A 69 1.91 15.78 -17.33
C ASP A 69 0.73 14.83 -17.06
N ALA A 70 0.78 13.62 -17.62
CA ALA A 70 -0.17 12.57 -17.30
C ALA A 70 -0.07 12.11 -15.83
N LEU A 71 1.14 11.96 -15.29
CA LEU A 71 1.35 11.61 -13.88
C LEU A 71 0.80 12.67 -12.92
N LEU A 72 1.10 13.94 -13.18
CA LEU A 72 0.63 15.06 -12.36
C LEU A 72 -0.90 15.14 -12.39
N ARG A 73 -1.52 15.00 -13.56
CA ARG A 73 -2.97 14.95 -13.67
C ARG A 73 -3.58 13.77 -12.90
N MET A 74 -2.96 12.59 -12.99
CA MET A 74 -3.43 11.38 -12.32
C MET A 74 -3.43 11.54 -10.79
N ILE A 75 -2.36 12.09 -10.21
CA ILE A 75 -2.29 12.31 -8.75
C ILE A 75 -3.23 13.43 -8.29
N ASP A 76 -3.34 14.52 -9.07
CA ASP A 76 -4.22 15.65 -8.78
C ASP A 76 -5.71 15.23 -8.83
N ASP A 77 -6.10 14.44 -9.83
CA ASP A 77 -7.47 13.92 -9.97
C ASP A 77 -7.81 12.89 -8.88
N ASN A 78 -6.84 12.06 -8.45
CA ASN A 78 -7.03 11.14 -7.32
C ASN A 78 -7.23 11.91 -6.00
N TYR A 79 -6.42 12.94 -5.76
CA TYR A 79 -6.54 13.81 -4.59
C TYR A 79 -7.90 14.54 -4.56
N ALA A 80 -8.34 15.04 -5.71
CA ALA A 80 -9.66 15.64 -5.91
C ALA A 80 -10.82 14.62 -5.91
N LYS A 81 -10.55 13.33 -5.66
CA LYS A 81 -11.54 12.23 -5.61
C LYS A 81 -12.30 12.01 -6.93
N LYS A 82 -11.75 12.42 -8.07
CA LYS A 82 -12.34 12.21 -9.39
C LYS A 82 -12.10 10.80 -9.94
N ASN A 83 -11.04 10.12 -9.49
CA ASN A 83 -10.71 8.75 -9.85
C ASN A 83 -10.23 7.94 -8.62
N ASP A 84 -9.91 6.67 -8.83
CA ASP A 84 -9.34 5.78 -7.82
C ASP A 84 -8.08 5.07 -8.38
N ASP A 85 -7.15 5.87 -8.89
CA ASP A 85 -5.90 5.40 -9.52
C ASP A 85 -4.80 5.06 -8.50
N ARG A 86 -5.14 4.89 -7.22
CA ARG A 86 -4.19 4.63 -6.11
C ARG A 86 -3.15 3.54 -6.42
N ARG A 87 -3.54 2.48 -7.14
CA ARG A 87 -2.65 1.37 -7.50
C ARG A 87 -1.61 1.81 -8.53
N LYS A 88 -2.01 2.57 -9.56
CA LYS A 88 -1.09 3.09 -10.58
C LYS A 88 -0.12 4.09 -9.97
N ILE A 89 -0.65 5.03 -9.18
CA ILE A 89 0.13 6.00 -8.43
C ILE A 89 1.18 5.29 -7.56
N TRP A 90 0.76 4.30 -6.76
CA TRP A 90 1.67 3.56 -5.89
C TRP A 90 2.77 2.82 -6.65
N THR A 91 2.44 2.21 -7.80
CA THR A 91 3.43 1.54 -8.66
C THR A 91 4.50 2.52 -9.15
N VAL A 92 4.09 3.67 -9.70
CA VAL A 92 5.02 4.67 -10.22
C VAL A 92 5.86 5.27 -9.10
N TYR A 93 5.22 5.65 -7.99
CA TYR A 93 5.89 6.20 -6.82
C TYR A 93 6.96 5.24 -6.29
N THR A 94 6.61 3.96 -6.13
CA THR A 94 7.54 2.92 -5.67
C THR A 94 8.74 2.79 -6.62
N PHE A 95 8.50 2.77 -7.93
CA PHE A 95 9.57 2.71 -8.93
C PHE A 95 10.53 3.91 -8.79
N LEU A 96 10.00 5.14 -8.75
CA LEU A 96 10.81 6.35 -8.65
C LEU A 96 11.58 6.43 -7.33
N THR A 97 10.96 6.02 -6.21
CA THR A 97 11.64 5.95 -4.91
C THR A 97 12.84 5.00 -4.96
N TRP A 98 12.68 3.80 -5.51
CA TRP A 98 13.80 2.86 -5.61
C TRP A 98 14.85 3.29 -6.63
N TYR A 99 14.42 3.93 -7.73
CA TYR A 99 15.34 4.50 -8.70
C TYR A 99 16.24 5.54 -8.03
N ASP A 100 15.67 6.46 -7.26
CA ASP A 100 16.41 7.47 -6.54
C ASP A 100 17.42 6.86 -5.54
N VAL A 101 17.02 5.83 -4.79
CA VAL A 101 17.92 5.12 -3.87
C VAL A 101 19.13 4.50 -4.60
N TYR A 102 18.90 3.80 -5.71
CA TYR A 102 19.98 3.00 -6.33
C TYR A 102 20.77 3.73 -7.41
N PHE A 103 20.20 4.74 -8.06
CA PHE A 103 20.85 5.44 -9.19
C PHE A 103 21.27 6.87 -8.85
N ASN A 104 20.67 7.51 -7.84
CA ASN A 104 21.08 8.85 -7.40
C ASN A 104 21.83 8.84 -6.06
N HIS A 105 21.61 7.81 -5.22
CA HIS A 105 22.17 7.72 -3.87
C HIS A 105 23.02 6.45 -3.63
N ASP A 106 23.43 5.72 -4.68
CA ASP A 106 24.32 4.55 -4.60
C ASP A 106 23.88 3.47 -3.58
N GLY A 107 22.56 3.30 -3.41
CA GLY A 107 21.97 2.32 -2.50
C GLY A 107 21.86 2.80 -1.05
N LEU A 108 22.27 4.04 -0.73
CA LEU A 108 22.05 4.65 0.57
C LEU A 108 20.56 4.91 0.77
N LYS A 109 20.01 4.35 1.84
CA LYS A 109 18.60 4.54 2.18
C LYS A 109 18.39 5.95 2.72
N PRO A 110 17.28 6.62 2.35
CA PRO A 110 16.96 7.93 2.90
C PRO A 110 16.67 7.79 4.40
N GLU A 111 17.06 8.82 5.16
CA GLU A 111 16.66 8.92 6.56
C GLU A 111 15.14 8.98 6.67
N PRO A 112 14.54 8.32 7.68
CA PRO A 112 13.11 8.43 7.91
C PRO A 112 12.73 9.90 8.11
N MET A 113 11.75 10.37 7.35
CA MET A 113 11.18 11.70 7.61
C MET A 113 10.69 11.77 9.05
N GLN A 114 11.14 12.79 9.78
CA GLN A 114 10.56 13.10 11.07
C GLN A 114 9.12 13.56 10.85
N LEU A 115 8.18 12.67 11.17
CA LEU A 115 6.75 12.97 11.16
C LEU A 115 6.48 13.75 12.45
N ALA A 116 6.62 15.08 12.38
CA ALA A 116 6.18 15.99 13.43
C ALA A 116 4.66 15.98 13.58
#